data_AF-A0A431JS32-F1
#
_entry.id   AF-A0A431JS32-F1
#
_cell.length_a   1.000
_cell.length_b   1.000
_cell.length_c   1.000
_cell.angle_alpha   90.00
_cell.angle_beta   90.00
_cell.angle_gamma   90.00
#
_symmetry.space_group_name_H-M   'P 1'
#
loop_
_entity.id
_entity.type
_entity.pdbx_description
1 polymer ?
#
loop_
_entity_poly.entity_id
_entity_poly.type
_entity_poly.pdbx_seq_one_letter_code
_entity_poly.pdbx_strand_id
1 'polypeptide(L)'
;MQDVRKIDMAVQQLQDALEAYFKQRYHSALVLAAASEQLFAGYMNLHKMEPAYSSIRRAVVKIANDLKSRSGAAFEPTTEKDIGGLLNRAYNHSHHAGKTDLEVRMNPKFEAQEAIDRAISNFDSLLLTYDLPEVAGAQRFIEESLAESRFDADVEELLGPVVCSLEA
;
A
#
# COMPACT_ATOMS: atom_id res chain seq x y z
N MET A 1 -17.67 -6.11 29.92
CA MET A 1 -16.39 -6.01 29.17
C MET A 1 -16.31 -7.24 28.30
N GLN A 2 -16.00 -7.08 27.01
CA GLN A 2 -15.94 -8.19 26.06
C GLN A 2 -14.51 -8.30 25.54
N ASP A 3 -13.97 -9.51 25.51
CA ASP A 3 -12.69 -9.78 24.88
C ASP A 3 -12.90 -9.87 23.37
N VAL A 4 -12.11 -9.10 22.62
CA VAL A 4 -12.13 -9.05 21.16
C VAL A 4 -10.77 -9.49 20.64
N ARG A 5 -10.73 -10.46 19.71
CA ARG A 5 -9.47 -10.89 19.11
C ARG A 5 -9.01 -9.81 18.13
N LYS A 6 -7.74 -9.43 18.22
CA LYS A 6 -7.16 -8.40 17.33
C LYS A 6 -7.23 -8.79 15.85
N ILE A 7 -7.17 -10.09 15.52
CA ILE A 7 -7.32 -10.56 14.15
C ILE A 7 -8.74 -10.33 13.60
N ASP A 8 -9.78 -10.46 14.45
CA ASP A 8 -11.16 -10.14 14.04
C ASP A 8 -11.32 -8.63 13.81
N MET A 9 -10.67 -7.81 14.64
CA MET A 9 -10.63 -6.36 14.43
C MET A 9 -9.96 -6.00 13.10
N ALA A 10 -8.86 -6.68 12.76
CA ALA A 10 -8.16 -6.46 11.50
C ALA A 10 -9.04 -6.79 10.28
N VAL A 11 -9.78 -7.90 10.35
CA VAL A 11 -10.73 -8.29 9.30
C VAL A 11 -11.86 -7.27 9.17
N GLN A 12 -12.47 -6.84 10.28
CA GLN A 12 -13.50 -5.80 10.25
C GLN A 12 -12.97 -4.50 9.64
N GLN A 13 -11.77 -4.06 10.04
CA GLN A 13 -11.14 -2.85 9.50
C GLN A 13 -10.89 -2.95 7.99
N LEU A 14 -10.48 -4.13 7.48
CA LEU A 14 -10.30 -4.34 6.05
C LEU A 14 -11.63 -4.27 5.29
N GLN A 15 -12.69 -4.89 5.82
CA GLN A 15 -14.04 -4.81 5.24
C GLN A 15 -14.54 -3.35 5.20
N ASP A 16 -14.40 -2.62 6.30
CA ASP A 16 -14.80 -1.22 6.38
C ASP A 16 -13.96 -0.33 5.45
N ALA A 17 -12.67 -0.64 5.27
CA ALA A 17 -11.79 0.06 4.34
C ALA A 17 -12.24 -0.11 2.88
N LEU A 18 -12.57 -1.33 2.48
CA LEU A 18 -13.09 -1.64 1.13
C LEU A 18 -14.43 -0.93 0.89
N GLU A 19 -15.35 -0.98 1.85
CA GLU A 19 -16.62 -0.26 1.75
C GLU A 19 -16.42 1.25 1.61
N ALA A 20 -15.49 1.82 2.39
CA ALA A 20 -15.13 3.23 2.28
C ALA A 20 -14.53 3.56 0.91
N TYR A 21 -13.65 2.71 0.39
CA TYR A 21 -13.01 2.87 -0.91
C TYR A 21 -14.05 2.91 -2.04
N PHE A 22 -14.96 1.92 -2.11
CA PHE A 22 -16.01 1.88 -3.13
C PHE A 22 -17.01 3.04 -3.02
N LYS A 23 -17.14 3.65 -1.83
CA LYS A 23 -17.92 4.88 -1.61
C LYS A 23 -17.10 6.17 -1.83
N GLN A 24 -15.90 6.08 -2.40
CA GLN A 24 -14.98 7.18 -2.66
C GLN A 24 -14.55 7.96 -1.41
N ARG A 25 -14.66 7.34 -0.23
CA ARG A 25 -14.20 7.88 1.06
C ARG A 25 -12.76 7.47 1.31
N TYR A 26 -11.88 7.85 0.39
CA TYR A 26 -10.51 7.32 0.30
C TYR A 26 -9.66 7.59 1.54
N HIS A 27 -9.80 8.74 2.20
CA HIS A 27 -9.05 8.97 3.44
C HIS A 27 -9.47 7.99 4.55
N SER A 28 -10.76 7.75 4.74
CA SER A 28 -11.24 6.74 5.68
C SER A 28 -10.74 5.35 5.31
N ALA A 29 -10.77 5.01 4.01
CA ALA A 29 -10.24 3.75 3.51
C ALA A 29 -8.76 3.58 3.84
N LEU A 30 -7.92 4.61 3.60
CA LEU A 30 -6.50 4.61 3.94
C LEU A 30 -6.26 4.33 5.43
N VAL A 31 -6.96 5.05 6.32
CA VAL A 31 -6.77 4.89 7.77
C VAL A 31 -7.14 3.47 8.23
N LEU A 32 -8.28 2.96 7.77
CA LEU A 32 -8.78 1.65 8.16
C LEU A 32 -7.88 0.53 7.59
N ALA A 33 -7.47 0.65 6.33
CA ALA A 33 -6.59 -0.32 5.69
C ALA A 33 -5.21 -0.36 6.36
N ALA A 34 -4.61 0.79 6.67
CA ALA A 34 -3.32 0.85 7.36
C ALA A 34 -3.39 0.26 8.78
N ALA A 35 -4.48 0.48 9.51
CA ALA A 35 -4.70 -0.14 10.81
C ALA A 35 -4.83 -1.66 10.71
N SER A 36 -5.60 -2.14 9.72
CA SER A 36 -5.77 -3.56 9.43
C SER A 36 -4.43 -4.22 9.06
N GLU A 37 -3.66 -3.59 8.16
CA GLU A 37 -2.34 -4.03 7.72
C GLU A 37 -1.40 -4.27 8.92
N GLN A 38 -1.34 -3.31 9.85
CA GLN A 38 -0.49 -3.39 11.03
C GLN A 38 -0.89 -4.54 11.97
N LEU A 39 -2.19 -4.77 12.15
CA LEU A 39 -2.67 -5.89 12.96
C LEU A 39 -2.31 -7.23 12.31
N PHE A 40 -2.58 -7.41 11.02
CA PHE A 40 -2.19 -8.63 10.30
C PHE A 40 -0.67 -8.84 10.32
N ALA A 41 0.12 -7.80 10.09
CA ALA A 41 1.58 -7.87 10.18
C ALA A 41 2.06 -8.36 11.57
N GLY A 42 1.38 -7.94 12.64
CA GLY A 42 1.63 -8.45 13.99
C GLY A 42 1.45 -9.97 14.09
N TYR A 43 0.37 -10.51 13.52
CA TYR A 43 0.13 -11.95 13.47
C TYR A 43 1.12 -12.69 12.55
N MET A 44 1.47 -12.12 11.41
CA MET A 44 2.47 -12.70 10.50
C MET A 44 3.84 -12.84 11.18
N ASN A 45 4.27 -11.82 11.92
CA ASN A 45 5.52 -11.85 12.67
C ASN A 45 5.55 -12.96 13.74
N LEU A 46 4.42 -13.27 14.39
CA LEU A 46 4.34 -14.39 15.33
C LEU A 46 4.65 -15.74 14.66
N HIS A 47 4.33 -15.87 13.38
CA HIS A 47 4.59 -17.07 12.57
C HIS A 47 5.84 -16.97 11.71
N LYS A 48 6.70 -15.96 11.94
CA LYS A 48 7.92 -15.70 11.16
C LYS A 48 7.65 -15.51 9.66
N MET A 49 6.46 -15.07 9.31
CA MET A 49 6.09 -14.66 7.95
C MET A 49 6.45 -13.20 7.74
N GLU A 50 6.88 -12.85 6.54
CA GLU A 50 7.23 -11.47 6.20
C GLU A 50 6.00 -10.67 5.77
N PRO A 51 5.66 -9.55 6.46
CA PRO A 51 4.56 -8.70 6.06
C PRO A 51 4.81 -7.96 4.73
N ALA A 52 3.74 -7.65 4.01
CA ALA A 52 3.77 -6.99 2.70
C ALA A 52 4.57 -5.68 2.71
N TYR A 53 4.36 -4.80 3.69
CA TYR A 53 5.10 -3.54 3.78
C TYR A 53 6.61 -3.74 3.91
N SER A 54 7.06 -4.69 4.73
CA SER A 54 8.48 -5.02 4.88
C SER A 54 9.07 -5.56 3.58
N SER A 55 8.33 -6.44 2.90
CA SER A 55 8.73 -7.00 1.61
C SER A 55 8.89 -5.93 0.52
N ILE A 56 7.86 -5.07 0.35
CA ILE A 56 7.88 -3.97 -0.63
C ILE A 56 9.03 -3.01 -0.33
N ARG A 57 9.19 -2.60 0.94
CA ARG A 57 10.26 -1.70 1.36
C ARG A 57 11.64 -2.26 1.00
N ARG A 58 11.89 -3.54 1.29
CA ARG A 58 13.16 -4.20 0.95
C ARG A 58 13.36 -4.27 -0.57
N ALA A 59 12.31 -4.62 -1.32
CA ALA A 59 12.37 -4.70 -2.78
C ALA A 59 12.71 -3.34 -3.40
N VAL A 60 12.04 -2.27 -2.97
CA VAL A 60 12.27 -0.89 -3.46
C VAL A 60 13.68 -0.42 -3.11
N VAL A 61 14.18 -0.68 -1.89
CA VAL A 61 15.58 -0.37 -1.51
C VAL A 61 16.56 -1.06 -2.44
N LYS A 62 16.35 -2.36 -2.71
CA LYS A 62 17.20 -3.13 -3.62
C LYS A 62 17.20 -2.51 -5.01
N ILE A 63 16.02 -2.26 -5.58
CA ILE A 63 15.88 -1.66 -6.92
C ILE A 63 16.55 -0.28 -6.98
N ALA A 64 16.27 0.59 -6.02
CA ALA A 64 16.81 1.95 -5.98
C ALA A 64 18.35 1.94 -5.94
N ASN A 65 18.94 1.08 -5.11
CA ASN A 65 20.40 0.97 -5.02
C ASN A 65 21.02 0.34 -6.27
N ASP A 66 20.35 -0.63 -6.89
CA ASP A 66 20.81 -1.26 -8.13
C ASP A 66 20.77 -0.28 -9.31
N LEU A 67 19.77 0.60 -9.36
CA LEU A 67 19.70 1.66 -10.37
C LEU A 67 20.79 2.72 -10.15
N LYS A 68 21.02 3.14 -8.90
CA LYS A 68 22.08 4.10 -8.57
C LYS A 68 23.48 3.55 -8.87
N SER A 69 23.74 2.28 -8.57
CA SER A 69 25.05 1.66 -8.83
C SER A 69 25.40 1.60 -10.32
N ARG A 70 24.39 1.49 -11.19
CA ARG A 70 24.56 1.49 -12.65
C ARG A 70 24.79 2.87 -13.24
N SER A 71 24.57 3.95 -12.49
CA SER A 71 24.70 5.33 -12.99
C SER A 71 26.15 5.80 -13.16
N GLY A 72 27.12 5.11 -12.53
CA GLY A 72 28.54 5.49 -12.56
C GLY A 72 28.89 6.72 -11.71
N ALA A 73 27.92 7.37 -11.07
CA ALA A 73 28.13 8.47 -10.14
C ALA A 73 28.34 7.98 -8.70
N ALA A 74 29.05 8.77 -7.89
CA ALA A 74 29.07 8.56 -6.45
C ALA A 74 27.65 8.74 -5.89
N PHE A 75 27.18 7.78 -5.10
CA PHE A 75 25.83 7.83 -4.53
C PHE A 75 25.82 7.33 -3.08
N GLU A 76 24.94 7.93 -2.29
CA GLU A 76 24.61 7.43 -0.96
C GLU A 76 23.56 6.31 -1.07
N PRO A 77 23.80 5.14 -0.43
CA PRO A 77 22.84 4.05 -0.41
C PRO A 77 21.50 4.49 0.17
N THR A 78 20.42 4.20 -0.55
CA THR A 78 19.06 4.32 -0.03
C THR A 78 18.86 3.26 1.06
N THR A 79 18.32 3.69 2.20
CA THR A 79 18.03 2.82 3.35
C THR A 79 16.56 2.43 3.41
N GLU A 80 16.25 1.37 4.17
CA GLU A 80 14.85 1.03 4.48
C GLU A 80 14.13 2.16 5.23
N LYS A 81 14.84 2.98 6.01
CA LYS A 81 14.25 4.13 6.70
C LYS A 81 13.76 5.18 5.70
N ASP A 82 14.55 5.46 4.67
CA ASP A 82 14.22 6.46 3.65
C ASP A 82 12.97 6.04 2.87
N ILE A 83 12.93 4.79 2.42
CA ILE A 83 11.78 4.24 1.70
C ILE A 83 10.57 4.11 2.61
N GLY A 84 10.75 3.70 3.87
CA GLY A 84 9.64 3.58 4.81
C GLY A 84 8.97 4.93 5.12
N GLY A 85 9.76 6.00 5.20
CA GLY A 85 9.22 7.36 5.33
C GLY A 85 8.37 7.77 4.14
N LEU A 86 8.74 7.35 2.92
CA LEU A 86 8.01 7.64 1.69
C LEU A 86 6.72 6.81 1.59
N LEU A 87 6.79 5.49 1.77
CA LEU A 87 5.65 4.57 1.61
C LEU A 87 4.49 4.84 2.60
N ASN A 88 4.80 5.35 3.79
CA ASN A 88 3.79 5.65 4.81
C ASN A 88 3.56 7.15 5.00
N ARG A 89 4.06 8.02 4.11
CA ARG A 89 4.03 9.47 4.30
C ARG A 89 2.61 10.00 4.49
N ALA A 90 1.70 9.66 3.58
CA ALA A 90 0.32 10.17 3.61
C ALA A 90 -0.41 9.75 4.89
N TYR A 91 -0.32 8.47 5.25
CA TYR A 91 -0.89 7.96 6.49
C TYR A 91 -0.29 8.65 7.73
N ASN A 92 1.03 8.68 7.85
CA ASN A 92 1.72 9.26 9.01
C ASN A 92 1.43 10.76 9.18
N HIS A 93 1.39 11.52 8.09
CA HIS A 93 1.06 12.94 8.14
C HIS A 93 -0.43 13.16 8.48
N SER A 94 -1.34 12.31 8.00
CA SER A 94 -2.77 12.45 8.28
C SER A 94 -3.15 12.16 9.73
N HIS A 95 -2.36 11.35 10.45
CA HIS A 95 -2.63 10.93 11.83
C HIS A 95 -1.94 11.79 12.91
N HIS A 96 -1.04 12.69 12.55
CA HIS A 96 -0.20 13.43 13.51
C HIS A 96 -0.28 14.95 13.33
N ALA A 97 -1.49 15.51 13.48
CA ALA A 97 -1.69 16.96 13.53
C ALA A 97 -0.81 17.60 14.63
N GLY A 98 -0.01 18.61 14.25
CA GLY A 98 0.88 19.35 15.17
C GLY A 98 2.30 18.79 15.33
N LYS A 99 2.62 17.63 14.73
CA LYS A 99 4.01 17.16 14.56
C LYS A 99 4.49 17.26 13.11
N THR A 100 3.55 17.40 12.18
CA THR A 100 3.77 17.62 10.75
C THR A 100 3.02 18.88 10.31
N ASP A 101 3.17 19.22 9.02
CA ASP A 101 2.38 20.26 8.37
C ASP A 101 0.87 20.03 8.57
N LEU A 102 0.10 21.12 8.60
CA LEU A 102 -1.37 21.09 8.73
C LEU A 102 -2.06 20.63 7.43
N GLU A 103 -1.30 20.57 6.33
CA GLU A 103 -1.76 20.16 5.02
C GLU A 103 -0.95 18.93 4.55
N VAL A 104 -1.62 18.01 3.87
CA VAL A 104 -0.98 16.80 3.32
C VAL A 104 -1.21 16.78 1.82
N ARG A 105 -0.12 16.84 1.05
CA ARG A 105 -0.17 16.59 -0.39
C ARG A 105 -0.18 15.09 -0.64
N MET A 106 -1.27 14.56 -1.17
CA MET A 106 -1.45 13.14 -1.44
C MET A 106 -2.41 12.89 -2.63
N ASN A 107 -2.29 11.74 -3.28
CA ASN A 107 -3.35 11.19 -4.13
C ASN A 107 -4.18 10.23 -3.28
N PRO A 108 -5.35 10.64 -2.77
CA PRO A 108 -6.06 9.87 -1.75
C PRO A 108 -6.51 8.50 -2.25
N LYS A 109 -6.93 8.39 -3.53
CA LYS A 109 -7.33 7.10 -4.11
C LYS A 109 -6.15 6.12 -4.16
N PHE A 110 -5.02 6.58 -4.69
CA PHE A 110 -3.81 5.76 -4.81
C PHE A 110 -3.27 5.32 -3.45
N GLU A 111 -3.17 6.24 -2.49
CA GLU A 111 -2.69 5.92 -1.14
C GLU A 111 -3.59 4.90 -0.43
N ALA A 112 -4.91 5.04 -0.58
CA ALA A 112 -5.86 4.07 -0.04
C ALA A 112 -5.74 2.71 -0.72
N GLN A 113 -5.59 2.69 -2.05
CA GLN A 113 -5.42 1.46 -2.82
C GLN A 113 -4.18 0.69 -2.38
N GLU A 114 -3.03 1.36 -2.30
CA GLU A 114 -1.76 0.78 -1.84
C GLU A 114 -1.87 0.19 -0.42
N ALA A 115 -2.58 0.86 0.49
CA ALA A 115 -2.79 0.36 1.84
C ALA A 115 -3.72 -0.88 1.86
N ILE A 116 -4.78 -0.87 1.05
CA ILE A 116 -5.71 -2.01 0.92
C ILE A 116 -4.98 -3.21 0.30
N ASP A 117 -4.21 -3.02 -0.77
CA ASP A 117 -3.44 -4.08 -1.42
C ASP A 117 -2.49 -4.77 -0.43
N ARG A 118 -1.79 -4.00 0.41
CA ARG A 118 -0.94 -4.56 1.47
C ARG A 118 -1.72 -5.30 2.54
N ALA A 119 -2.87 -4.77 2.96
CA ALA A 119 -3.73 -5.43 3.95
C ALA A 119 -4.30 -6.75 3.43
N ILE A 120 -4.78 -6.78 2.18
CA ILE A 120 -5.24 -8.01 1.50
C ILE A 120 -4.10 -9.02 1.39
N SER A 121 -2.92 -8.60 0.93
CA SER A 121 -1.75 -9.49 0.81
C SER A 121 -1.39 -10.16 2.16
N ASN A 122 -1.47 -9.40 3.26
CA ASN A 122 -1.24 -9.94 4.60
C ASN A 122 -2.38 -10.87 5.04
N PHE A 123 -3.64 -10.51 4.76
CA PHE A 123 -4.81 -11.34 5.05
C PHE A 123 -4.71 -12.69 4.34
N ASP A 124 -4.44 -12.70 3.03
CA ASP A 124 -4.32 -13.91 2.23
C ASP A 124 -3.20 -14.83 2.75
N SER A 125 -2.08 -14.24 3.15
CA SER A 125 -0.96 -14.99 3.76
C SER A 125 -1.37 -15.68 5.07
N LEU A 126 -2.31 -15.10 5.82
CA LEU A 126 -2.79 -15.63 7.09
C LEU A 126 -3.89 -16.70 6.93
N LEU A 127 -4.57 -16.78 5.78
CA LEU A 127 -5.61 -17.80 5.52
C LEU A 127 -5.09 -19.24 5.62
N LEU A 128 -3.78 -19.45 5.38
CA LEU A 128 -3.15 -20.76 5.55
C LEU A 128 -2.98 -21.16 7.03
N THR A 129 -3.05 -20.20 7.95
CA THR A 129 -2.76 -20.39 9.38
C THR A 129 -3.99 -20.18 10.27
N TYR A 130 -4.92 -19.34 9.83
CA TYR A 130 -6.11 -18.95 10.57
C TYR A 130 -7.36 -19.20 9.73
N ASP A 131 -8.40 -19.73 10.38
CA ASP A 131 -9.74 -19.78 9.81
C ASP A 131 -10.37 -18.38 9.94
N LEU A 132 -10.25 -17.58 8.88
CA LEU A 132 -10.74 -16.21 8.82
C LEU A 132 -11.96 -16.11 7.90
N PRO A 133 -12.94 -15.25 8.21
CA PRO A 133 -14.09 -15.08 7.36
C PRO A 133 -13.71 -14.37 6.06
N GLU A 134 -14.48 -14.63 5.01
CA GLU A 134 -14.33 -13.95 3.72
C GLU A 134 -14.47 -12.42 3.88
N VAL A 135 -13.62 -11.70 3.17
CA VAL A 135 -13.65 -10.23 3.12
C VAL A 135 -14.43 -9.80 1.89
N ALA A 136 -15.70 -9.43 2.10
CA ALA A 136 -16.56 -8.97 1.02
C ALA A 136 -15.94 -7.79 0.26
N GLY A 137 -15.90 -7.89 -1.06
CA GLY A 137 -15.35 -6.85 -1.93
C GLY A 137 -13.84 -6.92 -2.17
N ALA A 138 -13.08 -7.80 -1.49
CA ALA A 138 -11.65 -7.97 -1.75
C ALA A 138 -11.38 -8.45 -3.19
N GLN A 139 -12.11 -9.47 -3.65
CA GLN A 139 -11.99 -9.96 -5.03
C GLN A 139 -12.31 -8.88 -6.07
N ARG A 140 -13.41 -8.15 -5.86
CA ARG A 140 -13.80 -7.02 -6.73
C ARG A 140 -12.71 -5.95 -6.78
N PHE A 141 -12.12 -5.62 -5.63
CA PHE A 141 -11.07 -4.62 -5.53
C PHE A 141 -9.83 -5.05 -6.33
N ILE A 142 -9.39 -6.31 -6.20
CA ILE A 142 -8.27 -6.85 -6.97
C ILE A 142 -8.54 -6.75 -8.49
N GLU A 143 -9.75 -7.13 -8.93
CA GLU A 143 -10.14 -7.08 -10.33
C GLU A 143 -10.15 -5.65 -10.89
N GLU A 144 -10.72 -4.69 -10.16
CA GLU A 144 -10.76 -3.28 -10.56
C GLU A 144 -9.35 -2.65 -10.56
N SER A 145 -8.53 -2.92 -9.56
CA SER A 145 -7.13 -2.44 -9.49
C SER A 145 -6.27 -2.97 -10.65
N LEU A 146 -6.44 -4.24 -11.03
CA LEU A 146 -5.75 -4.84 -12.18
C LEU A 146 -6.25 -4.26 -13.51
N ALA A 147 -7.53 -3.89 -13.62
CA ALA A 147 -8.04 -3.24 -14.82
C ALA A 147 -7.44 -1.83 -14.98
N GLU A 148 -7.41 -1.03 -13.90
CA GLU A 148 -6.86 0.33 -13.94
C GLU A 148 -5.39 0.36 -14.35
N SER A 149 -4.57 -0.56 -13.83
CA SER A 149 -3.15 -0.65 -14.19
C SER A 149 -2.89 -1.05 -15.65
N ARG A 150 -3.83 -1.73 -16.31
CA ARG A 150 -3.73 -2.08 -17.74
C ARG A 150 -4.03 -0.90 -18.65
N PHE A 151 -4.99 -0.06 -18.28
CA PHE A 151 -5.33 1.13 -19.07
C PHE A 151 -4.20 2.17 -19.08
N ASP A 152 -3.45 2.32 -17.99
CA ASP A 152 -2.29 3.23 -17.97
C ASP A 152 -1.15 2.75 -18.88
N ALA A 153 -0.93 1.43 -18.99
CA ALA A 153 0.06 0.85 -19.91
C ALA A 153 -0.32 1.03 -21.39
N ASP A 154 -1.60 0.82 -21.72
CA ASP A 154 -2.10 1.01 -23.09
C ASP A 154 -2.05 2.48 -23.53
N VAL A 155 -2.27 3.43 -22.60
CA VAL A 155 -2.16 4.88 -22.86
C VAL A 155 -0.70 5.31 -23.05
N GLU A 156 0.25 4.76 -22.29
CA GLU A 156 1.68 5.03 -22.47
C GLU A 156 2.20 4.49 -23.81
N GLU A 157 1.72 3.32 -24.25
CA GLU A 157 2.01 2.75 -25.58
C GLU A 157 1.39 3.57 -26.72
N LEU A 158 0.20 4.14 -26.52
CA LEU A 158 -0.48 5.02 -27.48
C LEU A 158 0.13 6.44 -27.57
N LEU A 159 0.69 6.96 -26.48
CA LEU A 159 1.27 8.32 -26.41
C LEU A 159 2.79 8.37 -26.62
N GLY A 160 3.48 7.23 -26.53
CA GLY A 160 4.92 7.10 -26.77
C GLY A 160 5.46 7.71 -28.08
N PRO A 161 4.72 7.74 -29.21
CA PRO A 161 5.23 8.36 -30.43
C PRO A 161 5.11 9.89 -30.46
N VAL A 162 4.29 10.52 -29.62
CA VAL A 162 3.92 11.94 -29.80
C VAL A 162 4.99 12.90 -29.27
N VAL A 163 5.89 12.46 -28.40
CA VAL A 163 6.89 13.33 -27.75
C VAL A 163 8.20 13.48 -28.56
N CYS A 164 8.41 12.70 -29.62
CA CYS A 164 9.64 12.78 -30.44
C CYS A 164 9.57 13.67 -31.70
N SER A 165 8.49 14.44 -31.92
CA SER A 165 8.30 15.16 -33.19
C SER A 165 8.18 16.69 -33.08
N LEU A 166 8.54 17.30 -31.95
CA LEU A 166 8.50 18.78 -31.79
C LEU A 166 9.87 19.45 -31.70
N GLU A 167 10.94 18.75 -32.08
CA GLU A 167 12.24 19.36 -32.36
C GLU A 167 12.76 18.88 -33.72
N ALA A 168 12.31 19.53 -34.79
CA ALA A 168 12.94 19.51 -36.11
C ALA A 168 12.76 20.87 -36.79
#